data_AF-A0A7T6XS39-F1
#
_entry.id   AF-A0A7T6XS39-F1
#
_cell.length_a   1.000
_cell.length_b   1.000
_cell.length_c   1.000
_cell.angle_alpha   90.00
_cell.angle_beta   90.00
_cell.angle_gamma   90.00
#
_symmetry.space_group_name_H-M   'P 1'
#
loop_
_entity.id
_entity.type
_entity.pdbx_description
1 polymer ?
#
loop_
_entity_poly.entity_id
_entity_poly.type
_entity_poly.pdbx_seq_one_letter_code
_entity_poly.pdbx_strand_id
1 'polypeptide(L)'
;MFNLGVQVINGQKTFIPLENNPKVHKHLCKNLGVSPSLTFHDILSTTPEMLSWIPRPVNALILLCDRPIYLAARSRVEHSIPEYLGSGADEPVLWMKQTIGHACGLMALLHVVVNLENGRYVLAGSELEKIVKSAVGLGPVERARLLYDSRFLEEAHMDAASEGCSIVPLPQEECGFHFIAFVKKDGKVWELNGGMNGPLLRGELEGDLLGEEGLDMTYPQDYPAMTTILVTGATGRQGGSVISNLLAKNAPFNLLAVTRDIKSTSAKNLAQKSPNITLIQGNLDNPAAIFENVKRQTSTPVWGVFSVQTANPRHDNERRQGFALVDESIKQGVKYFVYSSVDRGGERSDQNPTQVPHFIFKHEIERHLKEKAKGTDMEWTILRPVAFFENFTPDYVGKVFMTAWQMTLKGKPLQLIATSDIGFFAAAAFLNPEASKNHASSLAGDELTFDEMSTIFKKSTGKNVPTTFRIPVWLMMVAVKELGIMFKWFHDEGYGADIPALKKLNPGSKNFGEWLKEDSQFETR
;
A
#
# COMPACT_ATOMS: atom_id res chain seq x y z
N MET A 1 16.89 26.09 -33.73
CA MET A 1 17.34 25.21 -32.63
C MET A 1 16.16 24.35 -32.24
N PHE A 2 16.27 23.02 -32.28
CA PHE A 2 15.26 22.14 -31.68
C PHE A 2 15.22 22.46 -30.18
N ASN A 3 14.09 22.90 -29.66
CA ASN A 3 13.93 23.22 -28.24
C ASN A 3 13.84 21.89 -27.47
N LEU A 4 14.98 21.26 -27.19
CA LEU A 4 15.07 19.93 -26.56
C LEU A 4 14.38 19.87 -25.18
N GLY A 5 14.22 21.03 -24.51
CA GLY A 5 13.67 21.14 -23.16
C GLY A 5 12.13 21.15 -23.05
N VAL A 6 11.40 21.38 -24.16
CA VAL A 6 9.92 21.44 -24.15
C VAL A 6 9.36 20.55 -25.24
N GLN A 7 8.53 19.58 -24.86
CA GLN A 7 7.92 18.64 -25.79
C GLN A 7 6.46 18.36 -25.44
N VAL A 8 5.66 17.98 -26.44
CA VAL A 8 4.29 17.51 -26.21
C VAL A 8 4.29 15.99 -26.13
N ILE A 9 4.10 15.46 -24.93
CA ILE A 9 4.06 14.02 -24.65
C ILE A 9 2.61 13.65 -24.39
N ASN A 10 2.05 12.72 -25.18
CA ASN A 10 0.65 12.28 -25.06
C ASN A 10 -0.37 13.43 -25.00
N GLY A 11 -0.14 14.50 -25.78
CA GLY A 11 -1.02 15.69 -25.81
C GLY A 11 -0.77 16.71 -24.70
N GLN A 12 0.21 16.49 -23.82
CA GLN A 12 0.56 17.37 -22.71
C GLN A 12 1.92 18.04 -22.94
N LYS A 13 1.97 19.38 -22.88
CA LYS A 13 3.25 20.12 -22.82
C LYS A 13 4.02 19.69 -21.57
N THR A 14 5.26 19.27 -21.78
CA THR A 14 6.14 18.70 -20.77
C THR A 14 7.50 19.39 -20.85
N PHE A 15 7.98 19.84 -19.70
CA PHE A 15 9.25 20.50 -19.51
C PHE A 15 10.35 19.49 -19.12
N ILE A 16 11.60 19.93 -19.15
CA ILE A 16 12.63 19.33 -18.31
C ILE A 16 12.42 19.79 -16.85
N PRO A 17 12.61 18.92 -15.85
CA PRO A 17 12.36 19.28 -14.46
C PRO A 17 13.40 20.27 -13.91
N LEU A 18 13.01 21.05 -12.90
CA LEU A 18 13.93 21.90 -12.13
C LEU A 18 14.67 21.08 -11.08
N GLU A 19 15.93 21.41 -10.85
CA GLU A 19 16.69 20.94 -9.69
C GLU A 19 16.28 21.74 -8.44
N ASN A 20 16.10 21.07 -7.29
CA ASN A 20 15.84 21.76 -6.03
C ASN A 20 17.14 22.34 -5.46
N ASN A 21 17.56 23.47 -6.01
CA ASN A 21 18.85 24.10 -5.70
C ASN A 21 18.66 25.61 -5.50
N PRO A 22 19.21 26.22 -4.43
CA PRO A 22 19.06 27.65 -4.16
C PRO A 22 19.54 28.55 -5.31
N LYS A 23 20.57 28.13 -6.07
CA LYS A 23 21.05 28.89 -7.24
C LYS A 23 20.05 28.86 -8.38
N VAL A 24 19.48 27.68 -8.66
CA VAL A 24 18.46 27.49 -9.70
C VAL A 24 17.20 28.30 -9.36
N HIS A 25 16.72 28.25 -8.12
CA HIS A 25 15.57 29.05 -7.68
C HIS A 25 15.85 30.55 -7.72
N LYS A 26 17.04 30.99 -7.31
CA LYS A 26 17.45 32.40 -7.40
C LYS A 26 17.50 32.90 -8.84
N HIS A 27 18.01 32.08 -9.76
CA HIS A 27 18.07 32.41 -11.19
C HIS A 27 16.66 32.48 -11.79
N LEU A 28 15.79 31.52 -11.45
CA LEU A 28 14.38 31.54 -11.85
C LEU A 28 13.66 32.78 -11.32
N CYS A 29 13.86 33.15 -10.05
CA CYS A 29 13.31 34.39 -9.47
C CYS A 29 13.75 35.64 -10.24
N LYS A 30 15.03 35.72 -10.65
CA LYS A 30 15.52 36.83 -11.47
C LYS A 30 14.79 36.90 -12.81
N ASN A 31 14.64 35.77 -13.49
CA ASN A 31 13.95 35.69 -14.78
C ASN A 31 12.46 36.04 -14.66
N LEU A 32 11.83 35.68 -13.55
CA LEU A 32 10.42 35.97 -13.26
C LEU A 32 10.17 37.41 -12.80
N GLY A 33 11.21 38.21 -12.50
CA GLY A 33 11.04 39.55 -11.93
C GLY A 33 10.61 39.51 -10.46
N VAL A 34 11.18 38.62 -9.68
CA VAL A 34 11.03 38.55 -8.22
C VAL A 34 12.19 39.29 -7.53
N SER A 35 11.90 39.99 -6.44
CA SER A 35 12.85 40.80 -5.69
C SER A 35 14.04 39.97 -5.20
N PRO A 36 15.29 40.46 -5.36
CA PRO A 36 16.49 39.79 -4.86
C PRO A 36 16.59 39.78 -3.31
N SER A 37 15.67 40.45 -2.62
CA SER A 37 15.55 40.37 -1.15
C SER A 37 15.05 38.99 -0.68
N LEU A 38 14.45 38.20 -1.56
CA LEU A 38 14.08 36.81 -1.26
C LEU A 38 15.30 35.91 -1.46
N THR A 39 15.71 35.21 -0.40
CA THR A 39 16.88 34.31 -0.40
C THR A 39 16.46 32.87 -0.16
N PHE A 40 17.14 31.93 -0.82
CA PHE A 40 16.91 30.49 -0.69
C PHE A 40 18.06 29.84 0.08
N HIS A 41 17.72 28.92 0.98
CA HIS A 41 18.67 28.21 1.84
C HIS A 41 18.36 26.71 1.79
N ASP A 42 19.40 25.88 1.67
CA ASP A 42 19.24 24.43 1.68
C ASP A 42 18.94 23.93 3.09
N ILE A 43 17.96 23.04 3.20
CA ILE A 43 17.62 22.35 4.44
C ILE A 43 17.86 20.87 4.19
N LEU A 44 18.98 20.36 4.72
CA LEU A 44 19.38 18.96 4.55
C LEU A 44 18.86 18.04 5.67
N SER A 45 18.54 18.62 6.83
CA SER A 45 18.12 17.92 8.03
C SER A 45 17.28 18.84 8.91
N THR A 46 16.31 18.28 9.64
CA THR A 46 15.50 18.96 10.64
C THR A 46 16.09 18.84 12.06
N THR A 47 17.32 18.33 12.21
CA THR A 47 17.99 18.28 13.51
C THR A 47 18.29 19.69 14.04
N PRO A 48 18.19 19.93 15.35
CA PRO A 48 18.39 21.25 15.93
C PRO A 48 19.72 21.93 15.53
N GLU A 49 20.79 21.14 15.41
CA GLU A 49 22.11 21.63 15.03
C GLU A 49 22.13 22.17 13.60
N MET A 50 21.49 21.47 12.66
CA MET A 50 21.44 21.86 11.26
C MET A 50 20.50 23.03 11.04
N LEU A 51 19.36 23.05 11.77
CA LEU A 51 18.41 24.16 11.74
C LEU A 51 19.00 25.46 12.31
N SER A 52 19.99 25.38 13.20
CA SER A 52 20.64 26.57 13.77
C SER A 52 21.37 27.44 12.73
N TRP A 53 21.68 26.89 11.56
CA TRP A 53 22.33 27.60 10.45
C TRP A 53 21.34 28.26 9.49
N ILE A 54 20.04 27.98 9.63
CA ILE A 54 19.01 28.51 8.74
C ILE A 54 18.49 29.84 9.28
N PRO A 55 18.48 30.93 8.48
CA PRO A 55 17.90 32.19 8.92
C PRO A 55 16.42 32.06 9.30
N ARG A 56 16.04 32.72 10.40
CA ARG A 56 14.69 32.67 11.00
C ARG A 56 14.06 34.09 11.01
N PRO A 57 12.73 34.24 10.85
CA PRO A 57 11.75 33.17 10.71
C PRO A 57 11.66 32.60 9.29
N VAL A 58 11.32 31.30 9.15
CA VAL A 58 11.01 30.67 7.86
C VAL A 58 9.49 30.65 7.63
N ASN A 59 9.04 31.37 6.62
CA ASN A 59 7.62 31.53 6.27
C ASN A 59 7.21 30.78 5.00
N ALA A 60 8.15 30.20 4.26
CA ALA A 60 7.85 29.30 3.16
C ALA A 60 8.91 28.20 3.01
N LEU A 61 8.48 27.02 2.55
CA LEU A 61 9.32 25.88 2.25
C LEU A 61 9.00 25.35 0.85
N ILE A 62 10.03 24.99 0.09
CA ILE A 62 9.92 24.24 -1.16
C ILE A 62 10.55 22.87 -0.89
N LEU A 63 9.72 21.84 -0.85
CA LEU A 63 10.13 20.49 -0.54
C LEU A 63 10.16 19.65 -1.83
N LEU A 64 11.27 18.95 -2.05
CA LEU A 64 11.38 17.90 -3.06
C LEU A 64 11.20 16.55 -2.39
N CYS A 65 10.19 15.79 -2.82
CA CYS A 65 9.91 14.45 -2.29
C CYS A 65 10.20 13.37 -3.32
N ASP A 66 10.72 12.24 -2.87
CA ASP A 66 10.67 10.99 -3.63
C ASP A 66 9.20 10.63 -3.93
N ARG A 67 8.90 10.30 -5.20
CA ARG A 67 7.52 10.13 -5.69
C ARG A 67 6.77 9.00 -4.96
N PRO A 68 7.35 7.81 -4.74
CA PRO A 68 6.76 6.79 -3.86
C PRO A 68 6.38 7.31 -2.48
N ILE A 69 7.29 8.07 -1.83
CA ILE A 69 7.00 8.68 -0.52
C ILE A 69 5.82 9.63 -0.66
N TYR A 70 5.82 10.52 -1.65
CA TYR A 70 4.77 11.50 -1.94
C TYR A 70 3.40 10.90 -2.30
N LEU A 71 3.34 9.74 -2.95
CA LEU A 71 2.08 9.07 -3.26
C LEU A 71 1.48 8.39 -2.02
N ALA A 72 2.29 7.63 -1.27
CA ALA A 72 1.85 6.99 -0.02
C ALA A 72 1.33 8.02 0.98
N ALA A 73 2.06 9.12 1.02
CA ALA A 73 1.79 10.36 1.68
C ALA A 73 0.41 11.00 1.42
N ARG A 74 0.16 11.38 0.16
CA ARG A 74 -0.97 12.26 -0.19
C ARG A 74 -2.22 11.47 -0.56
N SER A 75 -2.11 10.21 -0.96
CA SER A 75 -3.28 9.34 -1.23
C SER A 75 -4.25 9.21 -0.05
N ARG A 76 -3.77 9.37 1.19
CA ARG A 76 -4.61 9.33 2.40
C ARG A 76 -5.48 10.57 2.60
N VAL A 77 -5.04 11.72 2.09
CA VAL A 77 -5.71 13.03 2.29
C VAL A 77 -6.33 13.57 1.02
N GLU A 78 -5.89 13.13 -0.16
CA GLU A 78 -6.35 13.62 -1.46
C GLU A 78 -7.88 13.49 -1.62
N HIS A 79 -8.45 12.37 -1.16
CA HIS A 79 -9.90 12.16 -1.17
C HIS A 79 -10.70 13.10 -0.24
N SER A 80 -10.05 13.66 0.79
CA SER A 80 -10.69 14.64 1.69
C SER A 80 -10.62 16.08 1.15
N ILE A 81 -9.86 16.33 0.09
CA ILE A 81 -9.69 17.66 -0.48
C ILE A 81 -10.70 17.82 -1.62
N PRO A 82 -11.75 18.64 -1.43
CA PRO A 82 -12.72 18.88 -2.48
C PRO A 82 -12.06 19.58 -3.67
N GLU A 83 -12.66 19.42 -4.85
CA GLU A 83 -12.24 20.18 -6.02
C GLU A 83 -12.35 21.68 -5.72
N TYR A 84 -11.22 22.37 -5.82
CA TYR A 84 -11.16 23.80 -5.58
C TYR A 84 -11.71 24.55 -6.78
N LEU A 85 -12.63 25.48 -6.53
CA LEU A 85 -13.31 26.30 -7.54
C LEU A 85 -13.15 27.81 -7.26
N GLY A 86 -12.26 28.18 -6.33
CA GLY A 86 -12.06 29.57 -5.91
C GLY A 86 -11.56 30.47 -7.03
N SER A 87 -11.99 31.72 -6.98
CA SER A 87 -11.54 32.83 -7.81
C SER A 87 -11.84 34.16 -7.11
N GLY A 88 -11.13 35.22 -7.49
CA GLY A 88 -11.31 36.57 -6.96
C GLY A 88 -10.28 36.96 -5.89
N ALA A 89 -10.34 38.23 -5.48
CA ALA A 89 -9.38 38.79 -4.53
C ALA A 89 -9.56 38.28 -3.08
N ASP A 90 -10.73 37.70 -2.79
CA ASP A 90 -11.08 37.20 -1.45
C ASP A 90 -10.60 35.77 -1.20
N GLU A 91 -9.91 35.14 -2.17
CA GLU A 91 -9.33 33.82 -1.98
C GLU A 91 -8.28 33.83 -0.85
N PRO A 92 -8.30 32.83 0.04
CA PRO A 92 -7.32 32.77 1.13
C PRO A 92 -5.89 32.60 0.60
N VAL A 93 -5.74 31.91 -0.54
CA VAL A 93 -4.46 31.72 -1.24
C VAL A 93 -4.71 31.67 -2.75
N LEU A 94 -3.78 32.21 -3.53
CA LEU A 94 -3.77 32.06 -4.98
C LEU A 94 -3.19 30.69 -5.34
N TRP A 95 -4.05 29.68 -5.43
CA TRP A 95 -3.68 28.33 -5.85
C TRP A 95 -3.77 28.15 -7.36
N MET A 96 -2.84 27.40 -7.95
CA MET A 96 -2.75 27.18 -9.39
C MET A 96 -2.59 25.69 -9.68
N LYS A 97 -3.53 25.12 -10.45
CA LYS A 97 -3.47 23.73 -10.88
C LYS A 97 -2.33 23.53 -11.88
N GLN A 98 -1.59 22.43 -11.72
CA GLN A 98 -0.54 22.05 -12.64
C GLN A 98 -1.11 21.23 -13.79
N THR A 99 -0.89 21.70 -15.02
CA THR A 99 -1.25 20.98 -16.26
C THR A 99 -0.04 20.72 -17.15
N ILE A 100 1.11 21.33 -16.85
CA ILE A 100 2.37 21.13 -17.58
C ILE A 100 3.14 19.98 -16.91
N GLY A 101 3.58 19.01 -17.71
CA GLY A 101 4.42 17.90 -17.27
C GLY A 101 5.77 18.39 -16.75
N HIS A 102 6.26 17.81 -15.66
CA HIS A 102 7.52 18.16 -14.97
C HIS A 102 7.65 19.62 -14.48
N ALA A 103 6.57 20.40 -14.50
CA ALA A 103 6.60 21.79 -14.04
C ALA A 103 6.42 21.95 -12.51
N CYS A 104 6.41 20.88 -11.71
CA CYS A 104 6.09 20.96 -10.28
C CYS A 104 7.02 21.89 -9.50
N GLY A 105 8.31 22.00 -9.87
CA GLY A 105 9.23 22.96 -9.26
C GLY A 105 8.85 24.42 -9.54
N LEU A 106 8.42 24.74 -10.76
CA LEU A 106 7.92 26.08 -11.12
C LEU A 106 6.64 26.38 -10.36
N MET A 107 5.73 25.42 -10.29
CA MET A 107 4.46 25.57 -9.58
C MET A 107 4.69 25.83 -8.08
N ALA A 108 5.59 25.07 -7.44
CA ALA A 108 5.94 25.27 -6.04
C ALA A 108 6.54 26.67 -5.81
N LEU A 109 7.46 27.12 -6.66
CA LEU A 109 8.02 28.47 -6.56
C LEU A 109 6.94 29.55 -6.75
N LEU A 110 6.09 29.42 -7.77
CA LEU A 110 4.98 30.35 -8.03
C LEU A 110 4.04 30.42 -6.82
N HIS A 111 3.63 29.29 -6.28
CA HIS A 111 2.78 29.23 -5.08
C HIS A 111 3.42 29.92 -3.88
N VAL A 112 4.74 29.82 -3.70
CA VAL A 112 5.46 30.58 -2.66
C VAL A 112 5.43 32.07 -2.95
N VAL A 113 5.95 32.52 -4.10
CA VAL A 113 6.21 33.96 -4.33
C VAL A 113 4.94 34.80 -4.41
N VAL A 114 3.82 34.24 -4.87
CA VAL A 114 2.56 34.99 -4.99
C VAL A 114 1.77 35.05 -3.68
N ASN A 115 2.00 34.13 -2.74
CA ASN A 115 1.26 34.05 -1.48
C ASN A 115 2.07 34.57 -0.29
N LEU A 116 3.40 34.47 -0.34
CA LEU A 116 4.28 34.96 0.72
C LEU A 116 4.14 36.49 0.86
N GLU A 117 3.74 36.94 2.05
CA GLU A 117 3.45 38.34 2.35
C GLU A 117 2.54 39.01 1.30
N ASN A 118 1.49 38.32 0.84
CA ASN A 118 0.56 38.82 -0.18
C ASN A 118 1.26 39.23 -1.50
N GLY A 119 2.29 38.48 -1.91
CA GLY A 119 2.98 38.71 -3.18
C GLY A 119 3.96 39.88 -3.16
N ARG A 120 4.36 40.38 -1.97
CA ARG A 120 5.26 41.52 -1.77
C ARG A 120 6.55 41.46 -2.60
N TYR A 121 7.05 40.25 -2.87
CA TYR A 121 8.32 40.04 -3.56
C TYR A 121 8.19 40.04 -5.09
N VAL A 122 6.98 40.04 -5.65
CA VAL A 122 6.78 40.19 -7.10
C VAL A 122 7.03 41.66 -7.48
N LEU A 123 8.00 41.93 -8.36
CA LEU A 123 8.36 43.31 -8.70
C LEU A 123 7.25 43.97 -9.53
N ALA A 124 6.92 45.21 -9.19
CA ALA A 124 5.96 46.02 -9.92
C ALA A 124 6.41 46.21 -11.39
N GLY A 125 5.49 46.03 -12.33
CA GLY A 125 5.73 46.13 -13.77
C GLY A 125 6.35 44.88 -14.40
N SER A 126 6.71 43.85 -13.63
CA SER A 126 7.19 42.57 -14.17
C SER A 126 6.10 41.84 -14.96
N GLU A 127 6.49 40.98 -15.89
CA GLU A 127 5.55 40.10 -16.60
C GLU A 127 4.85 39.13 -15.63
N LEU A 128 5.54 38.68 -14.59
CA LEU A 128 4.91 37.86 -13.54
C LEU A 128 3.78 38.62 -12.83
N GLU A 129 3.95 39.92 -12.51
CA GLU A 129 2.88 40.72 -11.90
C GLU A 129 1.64 40.76 -12.79
N LYS A 130 1.80 40.90 -14.11
CA LYS A 130 0.69 40.91 -15.07
C LYS A 130 -0.04 39.56 -15.11
N ILE A 131 0.71 38.46 -15.09
CA ILE A 131 0.16 37.10 -15.00
C ILE A 131 -0.61 36.92 -13.69
N VAL A 132 -0.04 37.33 -12.56
CA VAL A 132 -0.70 37.23 -11.24
C VAL A 132 -1.99 38.04 -11.20
N LYS A 133 -1.99 39.29 -11.65
CA LYS A 133 -3.20 40.13 -11.74
C LYS A 133 -4.29 39.50 -12.60
N SER A 134 -3.90 38.86 -13.70
CA SER A 134 -4.84 38.14 -14.58
C SER A 134 -5.37 36.86 -13.91
N ALA A 135 -4.51 36.12 -13.20
CA ALA A 135 -4.84 34.88 -12.53
C ALA A 135 -5.88 35.04 -11.40
N VAL A 136 -5.85 36.15 -10.66
CA VAL A 136 -6.75 36.41 -9.53
C VAL A 136 -8.23 36.27 -9.93
N GLY A 137 -8.63 36.80 -11.09
CA GLY A 137 -10.02 36.74 -11.54
C GLY A 137 -10.45 35.41 -12.16
N LEU A 138 -9.53 34.46 -12.34
CA LEU A 138 -9.77 33.20 -13.06
C LEU A 138 -9.98 32.05 -12.09
N GLY A 139 -10.87 31.13 -12.45
CA GLY A 139 -10.98 29.82 -11.80
C GLY A 139 -9.77 28.93 -12.10
N PRO A 140 -9.59 27.80 -11.41
CA PRO A 140 -8.34 27.03 -11.48
C PRO A 140 -8.03 26.44 -12.86
N VAL A 141 -9.04 26.11 -13.66
CA VAL A 141 -8.85 25.58 -15.03
C VAL A 141 -8.35 26.67 -15.96
N GLU A 142 -8.98 27.85 -15.95
CA GLU A 142 -8.57 29.01 -16.74
C GLU A 142 -7.21 29.54 -16.29
N ARG A 143 -6.94 29.52 -14.97
CA ARG A 143 -5.65 29.89 -14.40
C ARG A 143 -4.55 28.93 -14.86
N ALA A 144 -4.81 27.62 -14.87
CA ALA A 144 -3.86 26.65 -15.41
C ALA A 144 -3.61 26.84 -16.92
N ARG A 145 -4.64 27.23 -17.69
CA ARG A 145 -4.49 27.55 -19.11
C ARG A 145 -3.64 28.82 -19.33
N LEU A 146 -3.86 29.86 -18.54
CA LEU A 146 -3.04 31.08 -18.56
C LEU A 146 -1.54 30.75 -18.38
N LEU A 147 -1.24 29.84 -17.44
CA LEU A 147 0.13 29.38 -17.20
C LEU A 147 0.65 28.52 -18.36
N TYR A 148 -0.17 27.60 -18.88
CA TYR A 148 0.16 26.72 -20.00
C TYR A 148 0.52 27.50 -21.28
N ASP A 149 -0.21 28.58 -21.57
CA ASP A 149 -0.05 29.41 -22.78
C ASP A 149 1.08 30.45 -22.64
N SER A 150 1.65 30.64 -21.43
CA SER A 150 2.68 31.64 -21.16
C SER A 150 4.06 31.21 -21.64
N ARG A 151 4.50 31.78 -22.77
CA ARG A 151 5.90 31.63 -23.23
C ARG A 151 6.92 32.23 -22.26
N PHE A 152 6.55 33.30 -21.56
CA PHE A 152 7.42 33.92 -20.56
C PHE A 152 7.78 32.94 -19.43
N LEU A 153 6.79 32.21 -18.89
CA LEU A 153 7.04 31.22 -17.84
C LEU A 153 7.84 30.02 -18.38
N GLU A 154 7.55 29.61 -19.60
CA GLU A 154 8.29 28.55 -20.30
C GLU A 154 9.77 28.91 -20.46
N GLU A 155 10.08 30.09 -20.98
CA GLU A 155 11.46 30.58 -21.18
C GLU A 155 12.20 30.74 -19.85
N ALA A 156 11.55 31.35 -18.84
CA ALA A 156 12.13 31.51 -17.51
C ALA A 156 12.46 30.17 -16.85
N HIS A 157 11.56 29.18 -16.95
CA HIS A 157 11.78 27.83 -16.43
C HIS A 157 12.92 27.13 -17.18
N MET A 158 12.89 27.12 -18.52
CA MET A 158 13.88 26.39 -19.33
C MET A 158 15.31 26.89 -19.08
N ASP A 159 15.46 28.21 -18.97
CA ASP A 159 16.74 28.84 -18.67
C ASP A 159 17.25 28.39 -17.28
N ALA A 160 16.39 28.40 -16.25
CA ALA A 160 16.77 27.93 -14.92
C ALA A 160 17.03 26.43 -14.81
N ALA A 161 16.24 25.61 -15.50
CA ALA A 161 16.43 24.16 -15.53
C ALA A 161 17.77 23.75 -16.18
N SER A 162 18.36 24.62 -17.00
CA SER A 162 19.63 24.39 -17.66
C SER A 162 20.86 24.74 -16.80
N GLU A 163 20.68 25.39 -15.64
CA GLU A 163 21.79 25.81 -14.75
C GLU A 163 22.09 24.83 -13.60
N GLY A 164 21.39 23.70 -13.52
CA GLY A 164 21.58 22.68 -12.48
C GLY A 164 22.92 21.94 -12.57
N CYS A 165 23.27 21.21 -11.51
CA CYS A 165 24.43 20.32 -11.43
C CYS A 165 24.07 18.84 -11.64
N SER A 166 22.78 18.51 -11.64
CA SER A 166 22.24 17.18 -11.87
C SER A 166 22.15 16.82 -13.35
N ILE A 167 22.08 15.52 -13.64
CA ILE A 167 21.68 15.03 -14.96
C ILE A 167 20.17 15.25 -15.06
N VAL A 168 19.76 16.19 -15.90
CA VAL A 168 18.36 16.55 -16.06
C VAL A 168 17.65 15.53 -16.96
N PRO A 169 16.59 14.85 -16.46
CA PRO A 169 15.80 13.94 -17.28
C PRO A 169 15.20 14.64 -18.49
N LEU A 170 15.15 13.93 -19.62
CA LEU A 170 14.44 14.38 -20.81
C LEU A 170 12.92 14.44 -20.55
N PRO A 171 12.15 15.22 -21.34
CA PRO A 171 10.69 15.27 -21.18
C PRO A 171 9.97 13.91 -21.28
N GLN A 172 10.57 12.92 -21.94
CA GLN A 172 10.04 11.55 -22.04
C GLN A 172 10.36 10.66 -20.84
N GLU A 173 11.38 11.01 -20.07
CA GLU A 173 11.88 10.18 -18.97
C GLU A 173 11.04 10.43 -17.71
N GLU A 174 10.86 9.38 -16.92
CA GLU A 174 10.10 9.51 -15.68
C GLU A 174 10.89 10.30 -14.63
N CYS A 175 10.31 11.38 -14.13
CA CYS A 175 10.86 12.10 -12.98
C CYS A 175 10.42 11.39 -11.68
N GLY A 176 11.37 10.79 -10.97
CA GLY A 176 11.14 10.07 -9.71
C GLY A 176 10.82 10.95 -8.49
N PHE A 177 10.66 12.26 -8.67
CA PHE A 177 10.47 13.21 -7.59
C PHE A 177 9.30 14.16 -7.85
N HIS A 178 8.76 14.76 -6.79
CA HIS A 178 7.67 15.74 -6.86
C HIS A 178 7.91 16.91 -5.89
N PHE A 179 7.67 18.13 -6.37
CA PHE A 179 7.79 19.34 -5.55
C PHE A 179 6.48 19.69 -4.85
N ILE A 180 6.59 20.19 -3.63
CA ILE A 180 5.49 20.72 -2.82
C ILE A 180 5.91 22.03 -2.18
N ALA A 181 4.97 22.97 -2.03
CA ALA A 181 5.21 24.22 -1.32
C ALA A 181 4.40 24.28 -0.01
N PHE A 182 5.03 24.77 1.05
CA PHE A 182 4.34 25.21 2.26
C PHE A 182 4.52 26.72 2.40
N VAL A 183 3.43 27.43 2.65
CA VAL A 183 3.45 28.90 2.81
C VAL A 183 2.65 29.30 4.03
N LYS A 184 3.26 30.09 4.91
CA LYS A 184 2.57 30.78 5.98
C LYS A 184 2.02 32.12 5.46
N LYS A 185 0.70 32.27 5.50
CA LYS A 185 -0.03 33.47 5.08
C LYS A 185 -1.13 33.77 6.09
N ASP A 186 -1.16 35.00 6.60
CA ASP A 186 -2.17 35.49 7.57
C ASP A 186 -2.35 34.56 8.78
N GLY A 187 -1.23 34.13 9.37
CA GLY A 187 -1.20 33.22 10.53
C GLY A 187 -1.58 31.76 10.19
N LYS A 188 -1.81 31.41 8.93
CA LYS A 188 -2.20 30.06 8.48
C LYS A 188 -1.14 29.42 7.61
N VAL A 189 -0.93 28.10 7.78
CA VAL A 189 -0.01 27.31 6.95
C VAL A 189 -0.79 26.58 5.88
N TRP A 190 -0.39 26.79 4.63
CA TRP A 190 -1.00 26.17 3.46
C TRP A 190 -0.01 25.24 2.76
N GLU A 191 -0.43 24.00 2.50
CA GLU A 191 0.23 23.12 1.54
C GLU A 191 -0.34 23.39 0.16
N LEU A 192 0.52 23.85 -0.75
CA LEU A 192 0.18 24.25 -2.10
C LEU A 192 0.88 23.31 -3.08
N ASN A 193 0.07 22.50 -3.74
CA ASN A 193 0.51 21.50 -4.70
C ASN A 193 -0.41 21.54 -5.92
N GLY A 194 0.14 21.82 -7.09
CA GLY A 194 -0.65 21.91 -8.33
C GLY A 194 -1.21 20.57 -8.80
N GLY A 195 -0.70 19.45 -8.30
CA GLY A 195 -1.17 18.10 -8.64
C GLY A 195 -2.37 17.63 -7.82
N MET A 196 -2.79 18.37 -6.78
CA MET A 196 -3.91 18.00 -5.92
C MET A 196 -5.22 18.67 -6.38
N ASN A 197 -6.34 18.32 -5.74
CA ASN A 197 -7.65 18.93 -6.03
C ASN A 197 -7.77 20.40 -5.61
N GLY A 198 -6.88 20.90 -4.74
CA GLY A 198 -6.94 22.25 -4.21
C GLY A 198 -5.83 22.55 -3.20
N PRO A 199 -5.80 23.78 -2.65
CA PRO A 199 -4.94 24.12 -1.53
C PRO A 199 -5.40 23.40 -0.25
N LEU A 200 -4.45 22.93 0.56
CA LEU A 200 -4.74 22.26 1.83
C LEU A 200 -4.31 23.15 3.00
N LEU A 201 -5.27 23.54 3.85
CA LEU A 201 -4.99 24.22 5.11
C LEU A 201 -4.42 23.20 6.12
N ARG A 202 -3.21 23.46 6.61
CA ARG A 202 -2.52 22.60 7.59
C ARG A 202 -2.81 23.00 9.03
N GLY A 203 -3.06 24.28 9.28
CA GLY A 203 -3.34 24.81 10.62
C GLY A 203 -3.01 26.29 10.75
N GLU A 204 -3.18 26.81 11.96
CA GLU A 204 -2.76 28.15 12.36
C GLU A 204 -1.38 28.09 13.04
N LEU A 205 -0.47 28.98 12.66
CA LEU A 205 0.91 29.03 13.15
C LEU A 205 1.33 30.49 13.34
N GLU A 206 1.47 30.92 14.59
CA GLU A 206 2.07 32.23 14.92
C GLU A 206 3.60 32.19 14.79
N GLY A 207 4.19 31.03 15.05
CA GLY A 207 5.64 30.79 14.99
C GLY A 207 6.20 30.55 13.59
N ASP A 208 7.22 29.72 13.53
CA ASP A 208 8.08 29.52 12.35
C ASP A 208 7.86 28.12 11.77
N LEU A 209 7.88 27.97 10.43
CA LEU A 209 7.69 26.67 9.75
C LEU A 209 8.73 25.60 10.11
N LEU A 210 9.95 25.96 10.53
CA LEU A 210 10.89 24.96 11.08
C LEU A 210 10.97 24.97 12.62
N GLY A 211 10.04 25.67 13.28
CA GLY A 211 9.83 25.50 14.72
C GLY A 211 9.10 24.18 14.98
N GLU A 212 9.01 23.75 16.23
CA GLU A 212 8.36 22.47 16.60
C GLU A 212 6.94 22.34 16.00
N GLU A 213 6.06 23.32 16.28
CA GLU A 213 4.70 23.36 15.73
C GLU A 213 4.66 23.43 14.20
N GLY A 214 5.59 24.18 13.58
CA GLY A 214 5.67 24.31 12.13
C GLY A 214 6.11 23.01 11.45
N LEU A 215 7.07 22.31 12.06
CA LEU A 215 7.50 20.99 11.61
C LEU A 215 6.37 19.99 11.75
N ASP A 216 5.63 19.97 12.86
CA ASP A 216 4.47 19.07 13.03
C ASP A 216 3.35 19.32 12.01
N MET A 217 3.20 20.55 11.52
CA MET A 217 2.24 20.89 10.48
C MET A 217 2.71 20.52 9.08
N THR A 218 4.01 20.65 8.78
CA THR A 218 4.59 20.41 7.44
C THR A 218 5.08 18.97 7.25
N TYR A 219 5.36 18.28 8.35
CA TYR A 219 5.62 16.86 8.49
C TYR A 219 4.41 16.23 9.16
N PRO A 220 3.51 15.54 8.43
CA PRO A 220 2.30 15.06 9.07
C PRO A 220 2.69 13.97 10.08
N GLN A 221 2.41 14.19 11.37
CA GLN A 221 2.59 13.20 12.44
C GLN A 221 1.85 11.87 12.15
N ASP A 222 0.84 11.92 11.26
CA ASP A 222 0.10 10.77 10.75
C ASP A 222 0.82 9.98 9.65
N TYR A 223 2.09 10.32 9.36
CA TYR A 223 2.97 9.42 8.63
C TYR A 223 3.45 8.41 9.63
N PRO A 224 3.02 7.15 9.53
CA PRO A 224 3.82 6.13 10.15
C PRO A 224 5.20 6.25 9.48
N ALA A 225 6.22 6.65 10.25
CA ALA A 225 7.57 6.21 9.98
C ALA A 225 7.45 4.74 9.56
N MET A 226 7.85 4.42 8.32
CA MET A 226 7.61 3.14 7.64
C MET A 226 7.21 2.03 8.62
N THR A 227 5.90 1.77 8.73
CA THR A 227 5.39 0.91 9.80
C THR A 227 5.89 -0.50 9.61
N THR A 228 6.33 -1.14 10.69
CA THR A 228 6.94 -2.46 10.61
C THR A 228 5.86 -3.54 10.72
N ILE A 229 5.77 -4.42 9.72
CA ILE A 229 4.89 -5.58 9.72
C ILE A 229 5.71 -6.86 9.82
N LEU A 230 5.40 -7.70 10.81
CA LEU A 230 5.94 -9.04 10.96
C LEU A 230 5.07 -10.05 10.21
N VAL A 231 5.63 -10.70 9.20
CA VAL A 231 4.94 -11.69 8.38
C VAL A 231 5.44 -13.09 8.73
N THR A 232 4.56 -13.90 9.33
CA THR A 232 4.83 -15.32 9.56
C THR A 232 4.51 -16.14 8.30
N GLY A 233 5.14 -17.31 8.15
CA GLY A 233 4.99 -18.12 6.94
C GLY A 233 5.41 -17.38 5.66
N ALA A 234 6.37 -16.45 5.76
CA ALA A 234 6.74 -15.52 4.69
C ALA A 234 7.30 -16.21 3.43
N THR A 235 7.93 -17.38 3.59
CA THR A 235 8.40 -18.20 2.46
C THR A 235 7.35 -19.19 1.94
N GLY A 236 6.17 -19.23 2.57
CA GLY A 236 5.03 -20.04 2.16
C GLY A 236 4.07 -19.30 1.22
N ARG A 237 3.00 -19.99 0.78
CA ARG A 237 2.07 -19.48 -0.23
C ARG A 237 1.31 -18.22 0.24
N GLN A 238 0.75 -18.26 1.44
CA GLN A 238 -0.03 -17.12 1.97
C GLN A 238 0.87 -15.94 2.36
N GLY A 239 1.84 -16.15 3.27
CA GLY A 239 2.72 -15.06 3.74
C GLY A 239 3.54 -14.44 2.61
N GLY A 240 4.02 -15.23 1.66
CA GLY A 240 4.71 -14.73 0.47
C GLY A 240 3.80 -13.93 -0.46
N SER A 241 2.51 -14.29 -0.55
CA SER A 241 1.51 -13.54 -1.30
C SER A 241 1.16 -12.20 -0.63
N VAL A 242 1.07 -12.15 0.70
CA VAL A 242 0.91 -10.89 1.46
C VAL A 242 2.05 -9.93 1.15
N ILE A 243 3.30 -10.41 1.25
CA ILE A 243 4.49 -9.60 0.94
C ILE A 243 4.45 -9.12 -0.51
N SER A 244 4.14 -10.00 -1.46
CA SER A 244 4.13 -9.64 -2.89
C SER A 244 3.04 -8.62 -3.20
N ASN A 245 1.86 -8.72 -2.58
CA ASN A 245 0.77 -7.73 -2.74
C ASN A 245 1.11 -6.38 -2.10
N LEU A 246 1.73 -6.37 -0.91
CA LEU A 246 2.16 -5.13 -0.25
C LEU A 246 3.24 -4.42 -1.08
N LEU A 247 4.19 -5.16 -1.65
CA LEU A 247 5.19 -4.61 -2.56
C LEU A 247 4.58 -4.09 -3.86
N ALA A 248 3.67 -4.84 -4.49
CA ALA A 248 3.03 -4.43 -5.74
C ALA A 248 2.22 -3.13 -5.61
N LYS A 249 1.72 -2.83 -4.41
CA LYS A 249 1.00 -1.59 -4.09
C LYS A 249 1.91 -0.45 -3.58
N ASN A 250 3.23 -0.64 -3.59
CA ASN A 250 4.20 0.30 -2.99
C ASN A 250 3.80 0.71 -1.57
N ALA A 251 3.33 -0.26 -0.77
CA ALA A 251 2.82 0.01 0.56
C ALA A 251 3.94 0.53 1.49
N PRO A 252 3.67 1.53 2.35
CA PRO A 252 4.67 2.16 3.20
C PRO A 252 5.00 1.32 4.45
N PHE A 253 5.43 0.07 4.25
CA PHE A 253 5.76 -0.87 5.31
C PHE A 253 7.17 -1.43 5.21
N ASN A 254 7.83 -1.54 6.35
CA ASN A 254 9.02 -2.38 6.52
C ASN A 254 8.54 -3.82 6.79
N LEU A 255 8.94 -4.76 5.95
CA LEU A 255 8.44 -6.13 5.99
C LEU A 255 9.46 -7.06 6.68
N LEU A 256 9.12 -7.54 7.87
CA LEU A 256 9.90 -8.52 8.60
C LEU A 256 9.42 -9.93 8.26
N ALA A 257 10.13 -10.58 7.34
CA ALA A 257 9.80 -11.91 6.86
C ALA A 257 10.37 -12.98 7.81
N VAL A 258 9.50 -13.63 8.58
CA VAL A 258 9.91 -14.69 9.50
C VAL A 258 10.13 -15.99 8.76
N THR A 259 11.32 -16.56 8.93
CA THR A 259 11.68 -17.89 8.40
C THR A 259 12.50 -18.67 9.42
N ARG A 260 12.37 -20.00 9.42
CA ARG A 260 13.19 -20.87 10.26
C ARG A 260 14.65 -20.89 9.81
N ASP A 261 14.88 -20.72 8.51
CA ASP A 261 16.21 -20.69 7.90
C ASP A 261 16.32 -19.52 6.91
N ILE A 262 17.13 -18.52 7.30
CA ILE A 262 17.43 -17.33 6.50
C ILE A 262 18.38 -17.64 5.34
N LYS A 263 19.08 -18.78 5.36
CA LYS A 263 20.04 -19.18 4.31
C LYS A 263 19.38 -19.93 3.17
N SER A 264 18.12 -20.36 3.34
CA SER A 264 17.35 -21.07 2.33
C SER A 264 17.16 -20.24 1.05
N THR A 265 17.07 -20.92 -0.11
CA THR A 265 16.90 -20.26 -1.41
C THR A 265 15.63 -19.41 -1.46
N SER A 266 14.52 -19.90 -0.89
CA SER A 266 13.26 -19.15 -0.84
C SER A 266 13.36 -17.88 0.00
N ALA A 267 14.05 -17.93 1.15
CA ALA A 267 14.28 -16.75 1.98
C ALA A 267 15.17 -15.71 1.27
N LYS A 268 16.26 -16.16 0.63
CA LYS A 268 17.15 -15.27 -0.15
C LYS A 268 16.42 -14.61 -1.31
N ASN A 269 15.65 -15.39 -2.08
CA ASN A 269 14.85 -14.87 -3.19
C ASN A 269 13.82 -13.85 -2.71
N LEU A 270 13.22 -14.07 -1.53
CA LEU A 270 12.27 -13.12 -0.94
C LEU A 270 12.94 -11.80 -0.57
N ALA A 271 14.10 -11.84 0.10
CA ALA A 271 14.85 -10.64 0.49
C ALA A 271 15.34 -9.82 -0.72
N GLN A 272 15.65 -10.48 -1.84
CA GLN A 272 16.09 -9.81 -3.06
C GLN A 272 14.96 -9.06 -3.79
N LYS A 273 13.69 -9.28 -3.45
CA LYS A 273 12.56 -8.61 -4.12
C LYS A 273 12.48 -7.11 -3.81
N SER A 274 12.94 -6.68 -2.64
CA SER A 274 12.85 -5.28 -2.22
C SER A 274 13.81 -4.98 -1.07
N PRO A 275 14.44 -3.80 -1.03
CA PRO A 275 15.23 -3.37 0.12
C PRO A 275 14.41 -3.24 1.42
N ASN A 276 13.07 -3.17 1.32
CA ASN A 276 12.17 -3.04 2.48
C ASN A 276 11.90 -4.39 3.18
N ILE A 277 12.45 -5.51 2.68
CA ILE A 277 12.30 -6.83 3.29
C ILE A 277 13.52 -7.15 4.16
N THR A 278 13.28 -7.41 5.44
CA THR A 278 14.29 -7.94 6.37
C THR A 278 13.93 -9.36 6.78
N LEU A 279 14.89 -10.29 6.68
CA LEU A 279 14.70 -11.67 7.09
C LEU A 279 14.93 -11.83 8.60
N ILE A 280 13.90 -12.31 9.31
CA ILE A 280 14.01 -12.61 10.74
C ILE A 280 14.04 -14.12 10.92
N GLN A 281 15.15 -14.62 11.49
CA GLN A 281 15.23 -16.03 11.86
C GLN A 281 14.31 -16.30 13.06
N GLY A 282 13.39 -17.24 12.93
CA GLY A 282 12.38 -17.47 13.96
C GLY A 282 11.61 -18.77 13.78
N ASN A 283 11.16 -19.34 14.90
CA ASN A 283 10.24 -20.47 14.93
C ASN A 283 9.01 -20.09 15.76
N LEU A 284 7.82 -20.37 15.23
CA LEU A 284 6.54 -20.11 15.90
C LEU A 284 6.37 -20.91 17.20
N ASP A 285 7.18 -21.96 17.41
CA ASP A 285 7.26 -22.65 18.70
C ASP A 285 7.80 -21.76 19.84
N ASN A 286 8.50 -20.67 19.51
CA ASN A 286 9.01 -19.68 20.45
C ASN A 286 8.85 -18.24 19.88
N PRO A 287 7.64 -17.67 19.93
CA PRO A 287 7.37 -16.31 19.44
C PRO A 287 8.21 -15.24 20.15
N ALA A 288 8.51 -15.40 21.44
CA ALA A 288 9.34 -14.45 22.19
C ALA A 288 10.73 -14.28 21.54
N ALA A 289 11.37 -15.38 21.13
CA ALA A 289 12.65 -15.32 20.43
C ALA A 289 12.56 -14.60 19.07
N ILE A 290 11.40 -14.66 18.39
CA ILE A 290 11.18 -13.90 17.15
C ILE A 290 11.25 -12.41 17.45
N PHE A 291 10.48 -11.93 18.43
CA PHE A 291 10.47 -10.51 18.80
C PHE A 291 11.80 -10.03 19.40
N GLU A 292 12.53 -10.89 20.11
CA GLU A 292 13.91 -10.59 20.52
C GLU A 292 14.83 -10.38 19.32
N ASN A 293 14.75 -11.25 18.30
CA ASN A 293 15.54 -11.09 17.08
C ASN A 293 15.13 -9.85 16.29
N VAL A 294 13.85 -9.48 16.28
CA VAL A 294 13.39 -8.21 15.72
C VAL A 294 14.07 -7.04 16.42
N LYS A 295 14.02 -6.96 17.75
CA LYS A 295 14.66 -5.87 18.52
C LYS A 295 16.17 -5.77 18.31
N ARG A 296 16.84 -6.88 18.00
CA ARG A 296 18.28 -6.89 17.70
C ARG A 296 18.61 -6.36 16.30
N GLN A 297 17.67 -6.45 15.36
CA GLN A 297 17.90 -6.11 13.95
C GLN A 297 17.21 -4.80 13.53
N THR A 298 16.19 -4.36 14.25
CA THR A 298 15.42 -3.16 13.91
C THR A 298 15.25 -2.25 15.13
N SER A 299 15.35 -0.95 14.91
CA SER A 299 15.06 0.09 15.92
C SER A 299 13.57 0.42 16.02
N THR A 300 12.76 0.02 15.02
CA THR A 300 11.33 0.29 14.98
C THR A 300 10.52 -0.84 15.63
N PRO A 301 9.50 -0.52 16.44
CA PRO A 301 8.60 -1.51 17.01
C PRO A 301 7.73 -2.15 15.92
N VAL A 302 7.29 -3.40 16.15
CA VAL A 302 6.36 -4.09 15.27
C VAL A 302 4.96 -3.50 15.46
N TRP A 303 4.44 -2.85 14.42
CA TRP A 303 3.09 -2.30 14.42
C TRP A 303 2.04 -3.36 14.07
N GLY A 304 2.34 -4.18 13.05
CA GLY A 304 1.42 -5.17 12.50
C GLY A 304 1.98 -6.60 12.49
N VAL A 305 1.13 -7.61 12.66
CA VAL A 305 1.51 -9.03 12.53
C VAL A 305 0.56 -9.76 11.58
N PHE A 306 1.10 -10.47 10.59
CA PHE A 306 0.36 -11.46 9.80
C PHE A 306 0.65 -12.87 10.34
N SER A 307 -0.38 -13.52 10.87
CA SER A 307 -0.32 -14.82 11.53
C SER A 307 -0.89 -15.93 10.64
N VAL A 308 -0.04 -16.88 10.29
CA VAL A 308 -0.42 -18.12 9.60
C VAL A 308 0.42 -19.29 10.12
N GLN A 309 -0.25 -20.38 10.49
CA GLN A 309 0.36 -21.62 10.95
C GLN A 309 0.11 -22.72 9.91
N THR A 310 1.00 -23.70 9.88
CA THR A 310 0.78 -24.93 9.10
C THR A 310 -0.08 -25.88 9.92
N ALA A 311 -1.23 -26.28 9.37
CA ALA A 311 -2.07 -27.28 10.00
C ALA A 311 -1.32 -28.61 10.13
N ASN A 312 -1.31 -29.18 11.34
CA ASN A 312 -0.83 -30.53 11.59
C ASN A 312 -1.92 -31.36 12.30
N PRO A 313 -2.55 -32.31 11.61
CA PRO A 313 -3.61 -33.18 12.15
C PRO A 313 -3.27 -33.87 13.47
N ARG A 314 -1.97 -34.18 13.63
CA ARG A 314 -1.48 -35.13 14.63
C ARG A 314 -0.95 -34.45 15.88
N HIS A 315 -0.72 -33.14 15.83
CA HIS A 315 -0.10 -32.40 16.92
C HIS A 315 -0.77 -31.05 17.11
N ASP A 316 -1.01 -30.70 18.36
CA ASP A 316 -1.59 -29.43 18.81
C ASP A 316 -0.66 -28.21 18.63
N ASN A 317 0.34 -28.33 17.75
CA ASN A 317 1.33 -27.28 17.53
C ASN A 317 0.68 -26.02 16.97
N GLU A 318 -0.31 -26.15 16.08
CA GLU A 318 -1.00 -25.01 15.48
C GLU A 318 -1.65 -24.12 16.56
N ARG A 319 -2.42 -24.72 17.47
CA ARG A 319 -3.06 -24.01 18.57
C ARG A 319 -2.04 -23.34 19.49
N ARG A 320 -1.02 -24.09 19.94
CA ARG A 320 0.03 -23.57 20.83
C ARG A 320 0.77 -22.39 20.19
N GLN A 321 1.13 -22.50 18.92
CA GLN A 321 1.81 -21.45 18.16
C GLN A 321 0.91 -20.22 17.96
N GLY A 322 -0.37 -20.43 17.64
CA GLY A 322 -1.34 -19.36 17.48
C GLY A 322 -1.56 -18.57 18.77
N PHE A 323 -1.82 -19.27 19.89
CA PHE A 323 -2.02 -18.64 21.20
C PHE A 323 -0.78 -17.88 21.64
N ALA A 324 0.40 -18.52 21.57
CA ALA A 324 1.66 -17.91 21.98
C ALA A 324 1.99 -16.67 21.15
N LEU A 325 1.69 -16.66 19.85
CA LEU A 325 1.93 -15.50 19.00
C LEU A 325 0.98 -14.34 19.32
N VAL A 326 -0.29 -14.61 19.62
CA VAL A 326 -1.25 -13.59 20.07
C VAL A 326 -0.80 -12.97 21.39
N ASP A 327 -0.49 -13.81 22.38
CA ASP A 327 -0.10 -13.35 23.72
C ASP A 327 1.20 -12.54 23.66
N GLU A 328 2.19 -12.99 22.89
CA GLU A 328 3.44 -12.25 22.72
C GLU A 328 3.23 -10.95 21.93
N SER A 329 2.35 -10.93 20.92
CA SER A 329 2.06 -9.70 20.16
C SER A 329 1.46 -8.61 21.06
N ILE A 330 0.53 -8.99 21.95
CA ILE A 330 -0.05 -8.07 22.94
C ILE A 330 1.03 -7.55 23.89
N LYS A 331 1.87 -8.46 24.41
CA LYS A 331 2.96 -8.11 25.32
C LYS A 331 3.97 -7.14 24.70
N GLN A 332 4.20 -7.25 23.39
CA GLN A 332 5.12 -6.39 22.63
C GLN A 332 4.45 -5.09 22.12
N GLY A 333 3.17 -4.87 22.41
CA GLY A 333 2.45 -3.65 22.03
C GLY A 333 2.10 -3.56 20.54
N VAL A 334 1.97 -4.69 19.85
CA VAL A 334 1.47 -4.74 18.47
C VAL A 334 0.09 -4.10 18.40
N LYS A 335 -0.14 -3.25 17.40
CA LYS A 335 -1.39 -2.50 17.24
C LYS A 335 -2.38 -3.18 16.31
N TYR A 336 -1.91 -3.98 15.36
CA TYR A 336 -2.80 -4.63 14.39
C TYR A 336 -2.43 -6.08 14.08
N PHE A 337 -3.38 -7.00 14.23
CA PHE A 337 -3.15 -8.44 14.06
C PHE A 337 -4.07 -9.03 12.98
N VAL A 338 -3.49 -9.48 11.87
CA VAL A 338 -4.23 -10.15 10.78
C VAL A 338 -4.00 -11.66 10.89
N TYR A 339 -5.06 -12.42 11.15
CA TYR A 339 -5.01 -13.86 11.34
C TYR A 339 -5.64 -14.63 10.17
N SER A 340 -4.91 -15.61 9.63
CA SER A 340 -5.43 -16.55 8.64
C SER A 340 -5.99 -17.82 9.28
N SER A 341 -7.31 -17.87 9.35
CA SER A 341 -8.13 -18.94 9.92
C SER A 341 -8.71 -19.84 8.81
N VAL A 342 -9.99 -20.21 8.90
CA VAL A 342 -10.73 -21.02 7.93
C VAL A 342 -12.23 -20.74 8.02
N ASP A 343 -12.92 -20.77 6.88
CA ASP A 343 -14.38 -20.64 6.86
C ASP A 343 -15.07 -21.90 7.41
N ARG A 344 -16.17 -21.68 8.14
CA ARG A 344 -17.04 -22.72 8.68
C ARG A 344 -18.52 -22.40 8.41
N GLY A 345 -18.83 -21.82 7.26
CA GLY A 345 -20.20 -21.49 6.86
C GLY A 345 -20.56 -20.01 6.94
N GLY A 346 -19.63 -19.12 6.56
CA GLY A 346 -19.90 -17.69 6.44
C GLY A 346 -20.10 -17.01 7.79
N GLU A 347 -21.18 -16.24 7.92
CA GLU A 347 -21.58 -15.59 9.18
C GLU A 347 -21.77 -16.58 10.34
N ARG A 348 -22.19 -17.82 10.03
CA ARG A 348 -22.36 -18.87 11.05
C ARG A 348 -21.03 -19.35 11.60
N SER A 349 -19.89 -19.03 10.97
CA SER A 349 -18.57 -19.53 11.38
C SER A 349 -18.24 -19.23 12.84
N ASP A 350 -18.72 -18.13 13.42
CA ASP A 350 -18.48 -17.84 14.84
C ASP A 350 -19.15 -18.84 15.80
N GLN A 351 -20.22 -19.50 15.37
CA GLN A 351 -21.06 -20.37 16.20
C GLN A 351 -21.12 -21.81 15.68
N ASN A 352 -20.63 -22.08 14.47
CA ASN A 352 -20.75 -23.39 13.84
C ASN A 352 -19.68 -24.35 14.37
N PRO A 353 -20.06 -25.36 15.20
CA PRO A 353 -19.12 -26.37 15.63
C PRO A 353 -18.72 -27.24 14.43
N THR A 354 -17.49 -27.74 14.45
CA THR A 354 -17.01 -28.69 13.44
C THR A 354 -16.25 -29.82 14.11
N GLN A 355 -16.24 -30.98 13.46
CA GLN A 355 -15.49 -32.15 13.91
C GLN A 355 -14.11 -32.23 13.28
N VAL A 356 -13.76 -31.28 12.41
CA VAL A 356 -12.47 -31.23 11.71
C VAL A 356 -11.41 -30.66 12.66
N PRO A 357 -10.42 -31.45 13.12
CA PRO A 357 -9.47 -31.02 14.15
C PRO A 357 -8.73 -29.70 13.85
N HIS A 358 -8.15 -29.54 12.66
CA HIS A 358 -7.47 -28.27 12.33
C HIS A 358 -8.42 -27.06 12.23
N PHE A 359 -9.71 -27.26 11.92
CA PHE A 359 -10.69 -26.16 11.98
C PHE A 359 -11.03 -25.78 13.42
N ILE A 360 -11.08 -26.77 14.33
CA ILE A 360 -11.27 -26.53 15.76
C ILE A 360 -10.12 -25.68 16.29
N PHE A 361 -8.87 -26.05 16.02
CA PHE A 361 -7.71 -25.28 16.49
C PHE A 361 -7.73 -23.84 15.98
N LYS A 362 -8.04 -23.63 14.69
CA LYS A 362 -8.17 -22.27 14.13
C LYS A 362 -9.29 -21.47 14.80
N HIS A 363 -10.44 -22.09 15.06
CA HIS A 363 -11.52 -21.43 15.79
C HIS A 363 -11.14 -21.08 17.24
N GLU A 364 -10.43 -21.97 17.92
CA GLU A 364 -9.93 -21.71 19.27
C GLU A 364 -8.96 -20.51 19.26
N ILE A 365 -8.09 -20.39 18.24
CA ILE A 365 -7.20 -19.23 18.07
C ILE A 365 -8.00 -17.95 17.80
N GLU A 366 -9.03 -17.99 16.95
CA GLU A 366 -9.91 -16.83 16.75
C GLU A 366 -10.54 -16.36 18.06
N ARG A 367 -11.06 -17.30 18.86
CA ARG A 367 -11.67 -16.99 20.15
C ARG A 367 -10.66 -16.40 21.13
N HIS A 368 -9.47 -16.99 21.20
CA HIS A 368 -8.38 -16.49 22.04
C HIS A 368 -7.95 -15.08 21.63
N LEU A 369 -7.78 -14.82 20.32
CA LEU A 369 -7.47 -13.50 19.78
C LEU A 369 -8.55 -12.47 20.16
N LYS A 370 -9.82 -12.79 19.92
CA LYS A 370 -10.97 -11.93 20.26
C LYS A 370 -11.05 -11.65 21.77
N GLU A 371 -10.73 -12.63 22.61
CA GLU A 371 -10.78 -12.49 24.06
C GLU A 371 -9.60 -11.67 24.60
N LYS A 372 -8.38 -11.97 24.16
CA LYS A 372 -7.16 -11.31 24.65
C LYS A 372 -6.99 -9.89 24.13
N ALA A 373 -7.51 -9.59 22.94
CA ALA A 373 -7.48 -8.23 22.40
C ALA A 373 -8.43 -7.28 23.15
N LYS A 374 -9.49 -7.79 23.82
CA LYS A 374 -10.42 -6.95 24.58
C LYS A 374 -9.69 -6.25 25.73
N GLY A 375 -9.85 -4.93 25.80
CA GLY A 375 -9.19 -4.11 26.82
C GLY A 375 -7.71 -3.82 26.53
N THR A 376 -7.25 -4.10 25.30
CA THR A 376 -5.93 -3.71 24.81
C THR A 376 -6.06 -2.78 23.62
N ASP A 377 -4.98 -2.12 23.22
CA ASP A 377 -4.92 -1.31 22.00
C ASP A 377 -4.74 -2.14 20.72
N MET A 378 -4.72 -3.48 20.80
CA MET A 378 -4.50 -4.34 19.65
C MET A 378 -5.82 -4.62 18.92
N GLU A 379 -5.97 -4.04 17.74
CA GLU A 379 -7.04 -4.35 16.82
C GLU A 379 -6.69 -5.59 15.98
N TRP A 380 -7.70 -6.27 15.44
CA TRP A 380 -7.48 -7.50 14.67
C TRP A 380 -8.41 -7.64 13.46
N THR A 381 -7.97 -8.41 12.47
CA THR A 381 -8.80 -8.89 11.36
C THR A 381 -8.61 -10.39 11.23
N ILE A 382 -9.71 -11.14 11.05
CA ILE A 382 -9.65 -12.57 10.79
C ILE A 382 -10.05 -12.83 9.34
N LEU A 383 -9.18 -13.50 8.60
CA LEU A 383 -9.45 -13.97 7.25
C LEU A 383 -9.77 -15.47 7.31
N ARG A 384 -10.93 -15.86 6.78
CA ARG A 384 -11.45 -17.23 6.78
C ARG A 384 -11.48 -17.77 5.36
N PRO A 385 -10.34 -18.18 4.79
CA PRO A 385 -10.34 -18.73 3.46
C PRO A 385 -11.03 -20.10 3.41
N VAL A 386 -11.64 -20.39 2.27
CA VAL A 386 -12.23 -21.70 1.93
C VAL A 386 -11.14 -22.66 1.42
N ALA A 387 -11.51 -23.79 0.80
CA ALA A 387 -10.54 -24.72 0.22
C ALA A 387 -9.68 -24.05 -0.87
N PHE A 388 -8.39 -24.38 -0.93
CA PHE A 388 -7.47 -23.68 -1.83
C PHE A 388 -7.41 -24.35 -3.20
N PHE A 389 -7.36 -23.55 -4.27
CA PHE A 389 -7.03 -24.08 -5.60
C PHE A 389 -5.65 -24.74 -5.62
N GLU A 390 -4.74 -24.25 -4.79
CA GLU A 390 -3.39 -24.75 -4.59
C GLU A 390 -3.28 -26.23 -4.18
N ASN A 391 -4.38 -26.84 -3.73
CA ASN A 391 -4.47 -28.28 -3.45
C ASN A 391 -4.61 -29.12 -4.73
N PHE A 392 -4.93 -28.51 -5.87
CA PHE A 392 -4.93 -29.15 -7.18
C PHE A 392 -3.52 -29.17 -7.75
N THR A 393 -2.81 -30.27 -7.50
CA THR A 393 -1.45 -30.51 -8.02
C THR A 393 -1.43 -31.73 -8.94
N PRO A 394 -0.50 -31.81 -9.91
CA PRO A 394 -0.39 -32.95 -10.84
C PRO A 394 0.15 -34.23 -10.16
N ASP A 395 0.67 -34.10 -8.94
CA ASP A 395 1.24 -35.20 -8.16
C ASP A 395 0.17 -36.13 -7.55
N TYR A 396 0.63 -37.13 -6.78
CA TYR A 396 -0.28 -38.10 -6.17
C TYR A 396 -1.22 -37.48 -5.13
N VAL A 397 -0.76 -36.44 -4.41
CA VAL A 397 -1.55 -35.76 -3.38
C VAL A 397 -2.72 -35.02 -4.02
N GLY A 398 -2.49 -34.29 -5.11
CA GLY A 398 -3.56 -33.61 -5.84
C GLY A 398 -4.55 -34.59 -6.46
N LYS A 399 -4.07 -35.71 -7.04
CA LYS A 399 -4.93 -36.80 -7.55
C LYS A 399 -5.84 -37.39 -6.49
N VAL A 400 -5.31 -37.60 -5.28
CA VAL A 400 -6.07 -38.05 -4.12
C VAL A 400 -7.15 -37.04 -3.74
N PHE A 401 -6.82 -35.75 -3.68
CA PHE A 401 -7.78 -34.70 -3.34
C PHE A 401 -8.91 -34.61 -4.35
N MET A 402 -8.60 -34.65 -5.65
CA MET A 402 -9.60 -34.63 -6.74
C MET A 402 -10.50 -35.87 -6.71
N THR A 403 -9.94 -37.06 -6.51
CA THR A 403 -10.74 -38.28 -6.34
C THR A 403 -11.64 -38.20 -5.10
N ALA A 404 -11.13 -37.70 -3.97
CA ALA A 404 -11.91 -37.54 -2.75
C ALA A 404 -13.09 -36.57 -2.95
N TRP A 405 -12.86 -35.43 -3.60
CA TRP A 405 -13.91 -34.48 -3.97
C TRP A 405 -15.00 -35.14 -4.83
N GLN A 406 -14.61 -35.78 -5.93
CA GLN A 406 -15.53 -36.48 -6.82
C GLN A 406 -16.38 -37.54 -6.09
N MET A 407 -15.76 -38.25 -5.14
CA MET A 407 -16.42 -39.33 -4.40
C MET A 407 -17.42 -38.84 -3.36
N THR A 408 -17.11 -37.74 -2.68
CA THR A 408 -17.76 -37.37 -1.41
C THR A 408 -18.83 -36.30 -1.60
N LEU A 409 -18.58 -35.27 -2.41
CA LEU A 409 -19.54 -34.17 -2.57
C LEU A 409 -20.72 -34.52 -3.49
N LYS A 410 -20.63 -35.58 -4.30
CA LYS A 410 -21.73 -36.14 -5.10
C LYS A 410 -22.57 -35.10 -5.86
N GLY A 411 -21.90 -34.13 -6.50
CA GLY A 411 -22.55 -33.07 -7.28
C GLY A 411 -22.87 -31.79 -6.49
N LYS A 412 -22.60 -31.73 -5.18
CA LYS A 412 -22.63 -30.46 -4.44
C LYS A 412 -21.45 -29.57 -4.83
N PRO A 413 -21.65 -28.24 -4.89
CA PRO A 413 -20.58 -27.30 -5.16
C PRO A 413 -19.61 -27.17 -3.96
N LEU A 414 -18.39 -26.75 -4.24
CA LEU A 414 -17.34 -26.46 -3.28
C LEU A 414 -16.81 -25.05 -3.54
N GLN A 415 -16.77 -24.21 -2.51
CA GLN A 415 -16.12 -22.91 -2.58
C GLN A 415 -14.61 -23.05 -2.53
N LEU A 416 -13.94 -22.33 -3.42
CA LEU A 416 -12.49 -22.39 -3.62
C LEU A 416 -11.89 -20.98 -3.69
N ILE A 417 -10.62 -20.85 -3.29
CA ILE A 417 -9.87 -19.58 -3.34
C ILE A 417 -8.42 -19.78 -3.75
N ALA A 418 -7.86 -18.82 -4.49
CA ALA A 418 -6.43 -18.74 -4.77
C ALA A 418 -5.66 -18.16 -3.58
N THR A 419 -4.49 -18.71 -3.25
CA THR A 419 -3.62 -18.12 -2.21
C THR A 419 -3.12 -16.72 -2.56
N SER A 420 -3.10 -16.36 -3.85
CA SER A 420 -2.87 -14.98 -4.32
C SER A 420 -3.89 -14.00 -3.73
N ASP A 421 -5.15 -14.40 -3.71
CA ASP A 421 -6.28 -13.55 -3.30
C ASP A 421 -6.34 -13.40 -1.78
N ILE A 422 -5.98 -14.45 -1.04
CA ILE A 422 -5.80 -14.35 0.42
C ILE A 422 -4.75 -13.28 0.75
N GLY A 423 -3.64 -13.26 0.01
CA GLY A 423 -2.61 -12.24 0.15
C GLY A 423 -3.11 -10.83 -0.17
N PHE A 424 -3.98 -10.67 -1.17
CA PHE A 424 -4.62 -9.40 -1.48
C PHE A 424 -5.47 -8.88 -0.33
N PHE A 425 -6.36 -9.71 0.24
CA PHE A 425 -7.23 -9.31 1.34
C PHE A 425 -6.45 -8.99 2.61
N ALA A 426 -5.41 -9.76 2.93
CA ALA A 426 -4.50 -9.45 4.04
C ALA A 426 -3.74 -8.14 3.82
N ALA A 427 -3.22 -7.89 2.62
CA ALA A 427 -2.58 -6.62 2.29
C ALA A 427 -3.56 -5.44 2.38
N ALA A 428 -4.80 -5.62 1.91
CA ALA A 428 -5.86 -4.62 2.04
C ALA A 428 -6.20 -4.33 3.51
N ALA A 429 -6.25 -5.34 4.37
CA ALA A 429 -6.48 -5.17 5.80
C ALA A 429 -5.39 -4.33 6.47
N PHE A 430 -4.12 -4.49 6.08
CA PHE A 430 -3.03 -3.64 6.59
C PHE A 430 -3.06 -2.22 6.04
N LEU A 431 -3.43 -2.05 4.77
CA LEU A 431 -3.50 -0.73 4.12
C LEU A 431 -4.70 0.10 4.61
N ASN A 432 -5.80 -0.55 5.00
CA ASN A 432 -6.98 0.10 5.54
C ASN A 432 -7.50 -0.62 6.80
N PRO A 433 -6.80 -0.46 7.95
CA PRO A 433 -7.19 -1.08 9.21
C PRO A 433 -8.57 -0.67 9.68
N GLU A 434 -8.93 0.61 9.55
CA GLU A 434 -10.22 1.15 10.00
C GLU A 434 -11.42 0.46 9.32
N ALA A 435 -11.29 0.10 8.05
CA ALA A 435 -12.36 -0.61 7.33
C ALA A 435 -12.44 -2.11 7.69
N SER A 436 -11.40 -2.69 8.27
CA SER A 436 -11.29 -4.15 8.49
C SER A 436 -11.23 -4.56 9.96
N LYS A 437 -10.98 -3.61 10.86
CA LYS A 437 -10.75 -3.89 12.28
C LYS A 437 -11.95 -4.56 12.96
N ASN A 438 -11.62 -5.46 13.88
CA ASN A 438 -12.53 -6.26 14.67
C ASN A 438 -13.56 -7.04 13.83
N HIS A 439 -13.20 -7.34 12.58
CA HIS A 439 -14.07 -8.05 11.64
C HIS A 439 -13.45 -9.37 11.19
N ALA A 440 -14.31 -10.34 10.89
CA ALA A 440 -13.93 -11.66 10.40
C ALA A 440 -14.63 -11.94 9.06
N SER A 441 -13.87 -12.14 8.00
CA SER A 441 -14.40 -12.28 6.64
C SER A 441 -14.08 -13.64 6.04
N SER A 442 -15.11 -14.30 5.53
CA SER A 442 -14.99 -15.52 4.73
C SER A 442 -14.54 -15.19 3.32
N LEU A 443 -13.55 -15.92 2.79
CA LEU A 443 -12.92 -15.62 1.50
C LEU A 443 -13.06 -16.80 0.54
N ALA A 444 -13.73 -16.57 -0.59
CA ALA A 444 -13.83 -17.48 -1.74
C ALA A 444 -13.71 -16.68 -3.05
N GLY A 445 -13.06 -17.27 -4.06
CA GLY A 445 -12.95 -16.72 -5.42
C GLY A 445 -13.93 -17.36 -6.40
N ASP A 446 -14.31 -18.62 -6.17
CA ASP A 446 -15.18 -19.39 -7.04
C ASP A 446 -15.97 -20.45 -6.26
N GLU A 447 -17.06 -20.93 -6.85
CA GLU A 447 -17.90 -22.02 -6.29
C GLU A 447 -18.30 -22.96 -7.42
N LEU A 448 -17.82 -24.20 -7.36
CA LEU A 448 -17.93 -25.14 -8.47
C LEU A 448 -18.33 -26.53 -8.00
N THR A 449 -19.13 -27.23 -8.80
CA THR A 449 -19.25 -28.68 -8.72
C THR A 449 -18.02 -29.36 -9.34
N PHE A 450 -17.81 -30.64 -9.03
CA PHE A 450 -16.70 -31.40 -9.63
C PHE A 450 -16.81 -31.46 -11.17
N ASP A 451 -18.03 -31.53 -11.70
CA ASP A 451 -18.26 -31.64 -13.15
C ASP A 451 -18.00 -30.32 -13.88
N GLU A 452 -18.39 -29.19 -13.29
CA GLU A 452 -18.06 -27.85 -13.80
C GLU A 452 -16.55 -27.62 -13.77
N MET A 453 -15.90 -27.91 -12.64
CA MET A 453 -14.45 -27.85 -12.50
C MET A 453 -13.74 -28.72 -13.55
N SER A 454 -14.21 -29.96 -13.76
CA SER A 454 -13.65 -30.86 -14.76
C SER A 454 -13.84 -30.36 -16.19
N THR A 455 -14.96 -29.69 -16.47
CA THR A 455 -15.23 -29.09 -17.78
C THR A 455 -14.27 -27.92 -18.04
N ILE A 456 -14.10 -27.02 -17.07
CA ILE A 456 -13.16 -25.90 -17.14
C ILE A 456 -11.72 -26.43 -17.30
N PHE A 457 -11.32 -27.41 -16.49
CA PHE A 457 -9.99 -28.02 -16.57
C PHE A 457 -9.71 -28.61 -17.96
N LYS A 458 -10.66 -29.35 -18.52
CA LYS A 458 -10.53 -29.95 -19.85
C LYS A 458 -10.47 -28.90 -20.95
N LYS A 459 -11.25 -27.82 -20.83
CA LYS A 459 -11.21 -26.71 -21.77
C LYS A 459 -9.85 -26.00 -21.75
N SER A 460 -9.30 -25.74 -20.56
CA SER A 460 -8.05 -24.99 -20.38
C SER A 460 -6.79 -25.81 -20.65
N THR A 461 -6.74 -27.09 -20.26
CA THR A 461 -5.54 -27.94 -20.39
C THR A 461 -5.62 -28.91 -21.57
N GLY A 462 -6.83 -29.19 -22.06
CA GLY A 462 -7.07 -30.23 -23.05
C GLY A 462 -7.00 -31.66 -22.54
N LYS A 463 -6.72 -31.86 -21.26
CA LYS A 463 -6.62 -33.17 -20.61
C LYS A 463 -7.77 -33.32 -19.62
N ASN A 464 -8.17 -34.56 -19.33
CA ASN A 464 -9.11 -34.80 -18.24
C ASN A 464 -8.44 -34.54 -16.89
N VAL A 465 -9.24 -34.19 -15.89
CA VAL A 465 -8.76 -33.98 -14.52
C VAL A 465 -7.98 -35.22 -14.03
N PRO A 466 -6.78 -35.05 -13.46
CA PRO A 466 -6.01 -36.19 -12.97
C PRO A 466 -6.66 -36.77 -11.71
N THR A 467 -7.32 -37.93 -11.84
CA THR A 467 -7.84 -38.69 -10.69
C THR A 467 -7.06 -39.99 -10.47
N THR A 468 -7.15 -40.55 -9.27
CA THR A 468 -6.64 -41.89 -8.93
C THR A 468 -7.76 -42.88 -8.58
N PHE A 469 -7.40 -44.11 -8.24
CA PHE A 469 -8.33 -45.19 -7.92
C PHE A 469 -9.19 -44.90 -6.67
N ARG A 470 -10.50 -45.14 -6.79
CA ARG A 470 -11.48 -44.84 -5.74
C ARG A 470 -11.29 -45.65 -4.46
N ILE A 471 -11.01 -46.95 -4.58
CA ILE A 471 -10.91 -47.87 -3.43
C ILE A 471 -9.73 -47.48 -2.51
N PRO A 472 -8.51 -47.24 -3.00
CA PRO A 472 -7.41 -46.74 -2.16
C PRO A 472 -7.72 -45.40 -1.48
N VAL A 473 -8.35 -44.46 -2.18
CA VAL A 473 -8.71 -43.16 -1.60
C VAL A 473 -9.78 -43.31 -0.50
N TRP A 474 -10.77 -44.18 -0.72
CA TRP A 474 -11.75 -44.52 0.31
C TRP A 474 -11.10 -45.13 1.56
N LEU A 475 -10.23 -46.14 1.38
CA LEU A 475 -9.48 -46.74 2.49
C LEU A 475 -8.65 -45.69 3.22
N MET A 476 -8.02 -44.78 2.49
CA MET A 476 -7.23 -43.70 3.07
C MET A 476 -8.10 -42.68 3.81
N MET A 477 -9.28 -42.32 3.31
CA MET A 477 -10.22 -41.44 4.05
C MET A 477 -10.73 -42.10 5.34
N VAL A 478 -10.83 -43.43 5.38
CA VAL A 478 -11.16 -44.19 6.59
C VAL A 478 -9.97 -44.23 7.56
N ALA A 479 -8.76 -44.47 7.05
CA ALA A 479 -7.54 -44.57 7.87
C ALA A 479 -7.04 -43.20 8.39
N VAL A 480 -7.12 -42.16 7.56
CA VAL A 480 -6.78 -40.78 7.88
C VAL A 480 -8.05 -40.05 8.24
N LYS A 481 -8.49 -40.26 9.50
CA LYS A 481 -9.79 -39.78 10.02
C LYS A 481 -10.09 -38.32 9.67
N GLU A 482 -9.10 -37.43 9.77
CA GLU A 482 -9.33 -36.01 9.48
C GLU A 482 -9.70 -35.74 8.02
N LEU A 483 -9.05 -36.39 7.05
CA LEU A 483 -9.36 -36.20 5.63
C LEU A 483 -10.81 -36.65 5.34
N GLY A 484 -11.22 -37.79 5.91
CA GLY A 484 -12.59 -38.28 5.79
C GLY A 484 -13.62 -37.36 6.46
N ILE A 485 -13.33 -36.86 7.66
CA ILE A 485 -14.21 -35.93 8.39
C ILE A 485 -14.33 -34.60 7.64
N MET A 486 -13.24 -34.08 7.07
CA MET A 486 -13.24 -32.83 6.31
C MET A 486 -14.11 -32.92 5.06
N PHE A 487 -13.94 -33.95 4.24
CA PHE A 487 -14.78 -34.12 3.05
C PHE A 487 -16.23 -34.43 3.39
N LYS A 488 -16.49 -35.12 4.52
CA LYS A 488 -17.85 -35.26 5.05
C LYS A 488 -18.44 -33.91 5.46
N TRP A 489 -17.66 -33.05 6.12
CA TRP A 489 -18.09 -31.71 6.50
C TRP A 489 -18.35 -30.83 5.27
N PHE A 490 -17.53 -30.92 4.21
CA PHE A 490 -17.83 -30.24 2.93
C PHE A 490 -19.16 -30.66 2.33
N HIS A 491 -19.52 -31.94 2.44
CA HIS A 491 -20.80 -32.45 1.94
C HIS A 491 -21.97 -32.04 2.85
N ASP A 492 -21.83 -32.15 4.18
CA ASP A 492 -22.94 -32.00 5.13
C ASP A 492 -23.23 -30.53 5.46
N GLU A 493 -22.20 -29.71 5.67
CA GLU A 493 -22.32 -28.30 6.10
C GLU A 493 -21.90 -27.31 5.01
N GLY A 494 -20.71 -27.51 4.43
CA GLY A 494 -20.14 -26.63 3.40
C GLY A 494 -19.66 -25.25 3.92
N TYR A 495 -19.02 -24.51 3.00
CA TYR A 495 -18.59 -23.14 3.22
C TYR A 495 -19.73 -22.13 2.98
N GLY A 496 -19.53 -20.86 3.36
CA GLY A 496 -20.56 -19.82 3.22
C GLY A 496 -20.04 -18.42 2.91
N ALA A 497 -18.97 -18.28 2.13
CA ALA A 497 -18.46 -16.98 1.72
C ALA A 497 -19.36 -16.32 0.66
N ASP A 498 -19.52 -14.99 0.74
CA ASP A 498 -20.25 -14.17 -0.23
C ASP A 498 -19.32 -13.75 -1.38
N ILE A 499 -19.22 -14.60 -2.41
CA ILE A 499 -18.38 -14.35 -3.59
C ILE A 499 -18.76 -13.05 -4.31
N PRO A 500 -20.05 -12.72 -4.56
CA PRO A 500 -20.43 -11.44 -5.15
C PRO A 500 -19.91 -10.22 -4.38
N ALA A 501 -19.98 -10.23 -3.04
CA ALA A 501 -19.43 -9.13 -2.23
C ALA A 501 -17.89 -9.06 -2.32
N LEU A 502 -17.22 -10.22 -2.27
CA LEU A 502 -15.76 -10.29 -2.40
C LEU A 502 -15.26 -9.79 -3.77
N LYS A 503 -15.98 -10.10 -4.85
CA LYS A 503 -15.64 -9.59 -6.20
C LYS A 503 -15.86 -8.09 -6.36
N LYS A 504 -16.75 -7.47 -5.57
CA LYS A 504 -16.85 -6.00 -5.53
C LYS A 504 -15.61 -5.38 -4.86
N LEU A 505 -15.07 -6.02 -3.84
CA LEU A 505 -13.87 -5.57 -3.13
C LEU A 505 -12.58 -5.85 -3.90
N ASN A 506 -12.52 -7.00 -4.58
CA ASN A 506 -11.43 -7.40 -5.45
C ASN A 506 -11.97 -7.91 -6.79
N PRO A 507 -12.16 -7.02 -7.78
CA PRO A 507 -12.59 -7.43 -9.13
C PRO A 507 -11.63 -8.42 -9.80
N GLY A 508 -10.36 -8.45 -9.36
CA GLY A 508 -9.34 -9.37 -9.84
C GLY A 508 -9.26 -10.69 -9.08
N SER A 509 -10.22 -11.02 -8.20
CA SER A 509 -10.23 -12.32 -7.52
C SER A 509 -10.44 -13.44 -8.53
N LYS A 510 -9.52 -14.40 -8.51
CA LYS A 510 -9.39 -15.42 -9.55
C LYS A 510 -10.49 -16.44 -9.45
N ASN A 511 -11.15 -16.69 -10.58
CA ASN A 511 -11.91 -17.92 -10.78
C ASN A 511 -10.98 -19.11 -11.08
N PHE A 512 -11.51 -20.33 -11.10
CA PHE A 512 -10.70 -21.52 -11.32
C PHE A 512 -9.94 -21.52 -12.67
N GLY A 513 -10.56 -20.97 -13.72
CA GLY A 513 -9.95 -20.88 -15.05
C GLY A 513 -8.77 -19.90 -15.10
N GLU A 514 -8.90 -18.74 -14.44
CA GLU A 514 -7.84 -17.75 -14.30
C GLU A 514 -6.68 -18.30 -13.47
N TRP A 515 -6.98 -18.93 -12.34
CA TRP A 515 -5.97 -19.58 -11.51
C TRP A 515 -5.21 -20.68 -12.27
N LEU A 516 -5.91 -21.50 -13.06
CA LEU A 516 -5.29 -22.53 -13.89
C LEU A 516 -4.23 -21.95 -14.83
N LYS A 517 -4.51 -20.79 -15.43
CA LYS A 517 -3.64 -20.13 -16.41
C LYS A 517 -2.44 -19.43 -15.77
N GLU A 518 -2.65 -18.81 -14.61
CA GLU A 518 -1.65 -17.89 -14.03
C GLU A 518 -0.80 -18.53 -12.93
N ASP A 519 -1.39 -19.39 -12.11
CA ASP A 519 -0.76 -19.83 -10.85
C ASP A 519 -0.59 -21.36 -10.75
N SER A 520 -1.29 -22.12 -11.58
CA SER A 520 -1.29 -23.58 -11.46
C SER A 520 0.00 -24.22 -11.99
N GLN A 521 0.26 -25.44 -11.53
CA GLN A 521 1.37 -26.27 -12.03
C GLN A 521 0.99 -27.06 -13.30
N PHE A 522 -0.24 -26.89 -13.80
CA PHE A 522 -0.72 -27.58 -14.98
C PHE A 522 -0.39 -26.78 -16.24
N GLU A 523 0.04 -27.46 -17.29
CA GLU A 523 0.19 -26.86 -18.61
C GLU A 523 -1.20 -26.52 -19.18
N THR A 524 -1.47 -25.24 -19.36
CA THR A 524 -2.65 -24.75 -20.09
C THR A 524 -2.33 -24.58 -21.57
N ARG A 525 -3.36 -24.73 -22.41
CA ARG A 525 -3.29 -24.59 -23.87
C ARG A 525 -3.19 -23.15 -24.35
#